data_AF-T1F1S4-F1
#
_entry.id   AF-T1F1S4-F1
#
_cell.length_a   1.000
_cell.length_b   1.000
_cell.length_c   1.000
_cell.angle_alpha   90.00
_cell.angle_beta   90.00
_cell.angle_gamma   90.00
#
_symmetry.space_group_name_H-M   'P 1'
#
loop_
_entity.id
_entity.type
_entity.pdbx_description
1 polymer ?
#
loop_
_entity_poly.entity_id
_entity_poly.type
_entity_poly.pdbx_seq_one_letter_code
_entity_poly.pdbx_strand_id
1 'polypeptide(L)'
;MRVVVWLACFVASSLLARANEWLVSHPHLKVKTCESIEVKGRYDGVVDTCKSCYFEADHSKRRMRNLYIRALRLWIVPKTSGDPTRPQQIGYVNVVPARNDIGNFDTFGEAIQKFNKHLKTHALPGSFTFFNYIDCG
;
A
#
# COMPACT_ATOMS: atom_id res chain seq x y z
N MET A 1 -5.22 11.65 19.22
CA MET A 1 -4.32 12.28 18.23
C MET A 1 -4.12 11.28 17.08
N ARG A 2 -4.39 11.66 15.83
CA ARG A 2 -4.14 10.84 14.63
C ARG A 2 -2.92 11.42 13.94
N VAL A 3 -1.81 10.68 13.90
CA VAL A 3 -0.62 11.10 13.15
C VAL A 3 -0.67 10.37 11.81
N VAL A 4 -0.38 11.11 10.73
CA VAL A 4 -0.28 10.56 9.38
C VAL A 4 1.19 10.58 9.01
N VAL A 5 1.77 9.40 8.78
CA VAL A 5 3.15 9.27 8.33
C VAL A 5 3.13 8.93 6.84
N TRP A 6 3.95 9.66 6.08
CA TRP A 6 4.14 9.44 4.65
C TRP A 6 5.55 8.90 4.41
N LEU A 7 5.63 7.72 3.82
CA LEU A 7 6.88 7.16 3.31
C LEU A 7 6.81 7.17 1.79
N ALA A 8 7.76 7.81 1.12
CA ALA A 8 7.85 7.87 -0.34
C ALA A 8 9.03 7.05 -0.86
N CYS A 9 8.81 6.16 -1.83
CA CYS A 9 9.85 5.38 -2.50
C CYS A 9 9.32 4.75 -3.79
N PHE A 10 10.21 4.47 -4.75
CA PHE A 10 9.86 3.93 -6.06
C PHE A 10 9.47 2.44 -6.05
N VAL A 11 9.73 1.69 -4.97
CA VAL A 11 9.46 0.25 -4.88
C VAL A 11 8.64 -0.07 -3.63
N ALA A 12 7.59 -0.88 -3.77
CA ALA A 12 6.69 -1.23 -2.66
C ALA A 12 7.41 -1.99 -1.54
N SER A 13 8.36 -2.87 -1.87
CA SER A 13 9.15 -3.63 -0.88
C SER A 13 10.02 -2.72 -0.01
N SER A 14 10.60 -1.66 -0.56
CA SER A 14 11.42 -0.72 0.21
C SER A 14 10.58 0.20 1.10
N LEU A 15 9.35 0.54 0.69
CA LEU A 15 8.39 1.28 1.53
C LEU A 15 8.00 0.50 2.78
N LEU A 16 7.74 -0.80 2.63
CA LEU A 16 7.34 -1.66 3.75
C LEU A 16 8.48 -1.91 4.72
N ALA A 17 9.69 -2.15 4.20
CA ALA A 17 10.88 -2.30 5.04
C ALA A 17 11.07 -1.05 5.92
N ARG A 18 11.02 0.14 5.31
CA ARG A 18 11.11 1.42 6.05
C ARG A 18 9.96 1.62 7.04
N ALA A 19 8.74 1.24 6.67
CA ALA A 19 7.60 1.33 7.57
C ALA A 19 7.77 0.41 8.80
N ASN A 20 8.25 -0.81 8.58
CA ASN A 20 8.50 -1.76 9.65
C ASN A 20 9.67 -1.31 10.55
N GLU A 21 10.77 -0.80 9.98
CA GLU A 21 11.87 -0.18 10.74
C GLU A 21 11.38 1.01 11.59
N TRP A 22 10.51 1.84 11.02
CA TRP A 22 9.91 2.97 11.73
C TRP A 22 9.01 2.49 12.89
N LEU A 23 8.24 1.41 12.71
CA LEU A 23 7.44 0.83 13.79
C LEU A 23 8.28 0.18 14.91
N VAL A 24 9.44 -0.37 14.57
CA VAL A 24 10.39 -0.89 15.57
C VAL A 24 10.94 0.24 16.45
N SER A 25 11.21 1.41 15.88
CA SER A 25 11.65 2.59 16.65
C SER A 25 10.53 3.26 17.44
N HIS A 26 9.26 2.97 17.14
CA HIS A 26 8.09 3.54 17.82
C HIS A 26 7.17 2.46 18.42
N PRO A 27 7.65 1.64 19.38
CA PRO A 27 6.93 0.47 19.88
C PRO A 27 5.64 0.80 20.65
N HIS A 28 5.48 2.06 21.09
CA HIS A 28 4.30 2.58 21.78
C HIS A 28 3.14 2.93 20.83
N LEU A 29 3.36 2.85 19.51
CA LEU A 29 2.37 3.14 18.48
C LEU A 29 1.94 1.84 17.78
N LYS A 30 0.71 1.85 17.24
CA LYS A 30 0.20 0.81 16.36
C LYS A 30 -0.46 1.43 15.13
N VAL A 31 -0.32 0.77 13.99
CA VAL A 31 -1.00 1.08 12.73
C VAL A 31 -2.40 0.51 12.77
N LYS A 32 -3.39 1.38 12.58
CA LYS A 32 -4.80 0.96 12.46
C LYS A 32 -5.17 0.67 11.01
N THR A 33 -4.63 1.47 10.10
CA THR A 33 -4.88 1.38 8.67
C THR A 33 -3.64 1.82 7.93
N CYS A 34 -3.41 1.27 6.74
CA CYS A 34 -2.47 1.84 5.79
C CYS A 34 -3.05 1.81 4.38
N GLU A 35 -2.59 2.72 3.53
CA GLU A 35 -2.91 2.72 2.12
C GLU A 35 -1.67 3.04 1.28
N SER A 36 -1.62 2.48 0.08
CA SER A 36 -0.72 2.94 -0.96
C SER A 36 -1.36 4.11 -1.69
N ILE A 37 -0.64 5.22 -1.81
CA ILE A 37 -1.02 6.37 -2.63
C ILE A 37 -0.06 6.51 -3.80
N GLU A 38 -0.60 6.92 -4.93
CA GLU A 38 0.18 7.31 -6.10
C GLU A 38 -0.05 8.79 -6.36
N VAL A 39 1.04 9.55 -6.37
CA VAL A 39 0.99 11.00 -6.58
C VAL A 39 1.87 11.33 -7.76
N LYS A 40 1.34 12.13 -8.69
CA LYS A 40 2.13 12.67 -9.79
C LYS A 40 3.07 13.73 -9.23
N GLY A 41 4.37 13.46 -9.27
CA GLY A 41 5.39 14.43 -8.95
C GLY A 41 5.45 15.51 -10.04
N ARG A 42 5.54 16.77 -9.62
CA ARG A 42 5.94 17.86 -10.51
C ARG A 42 7.46 17.96 -10.53
N TYR A 43 8.02 18.39 -11.66
CA TYR A 43 9.47 18.53 -11.83
C TYR A 43 10.07 19.65 -10.96
N ASP A 44 9.23 20.50 -10.39
CA ASP A 44 9.58 21.55 -9.43
C ASP A 44 9.84 21.00 -8.00
N GLY A 45 9.66 19.69 -7.78
CA GLY A 45 9.88 19.03 -6.50
C GLY A 45 8.73 19.21 -5.49
N VAL A 46 7.66 19.91 -5.86
CA VAL A 46 6.49 20.12 -5.00
C VAL A 46 5.44 19.04 -5.28
N VAL A 47 5.23 18.15 -4.30
CA VAL A 47 4.27 17.06 -4.38
C VAL A 47 3.03 17.44 -3.59
N ASP A 48 1.91 17.65 -4.28
CA ASP A 48 0.60 17.86 -3.64
C ASP A 48 0.01 16.51 -3.21
N THR A 49 0.19 16.15 -1.94
CA THR A 49 -0.31 14.89 -1.36
C THR A 49 -1.83 14.86 -1.16
N CYS A 50 -2.53 15.98 -1.41
CA CYS A 50 -3.97 16.10 -1.21
C CYS A 50 -4.79 15.88 -2.49
N LYS A 51 -4.14 15.78 -3.66
CA LYS A 51 -4.81 15.55 -4.95
C LYS A 51 -4.46 14.18 -5.54
N SER A 52 -5.48 13.35 -5.74
CA SER A 52 -5.41 12.19 -6.63
C SER A 52 -5.55 12.67 -8.09
N CYS A 53 -4.61 12.30 -8.96
CA CYS A 53 -4.59 12.81 -10.34
C CYS A 53 -5.55 12.03 -11.24
N TYR A 54 -6.51 12.74 -11.85
CA TYR A 54 -7.20 12.31 -13.07
C TYR A 54 -6.32 12.63 -14.28
N PHE A 55 -6.40 11.80 -15.32
CA PHE A 55 -5.60 11.88 -16.53
C PHE A 55 -5.75 13.24 -17.24
N GLU A 56 -4.69 14.06 -17.24
CA GLU A 56 -4.56 15.17 -18.18
C GLU A 56 -3.49 14.80 -19.21
N ALA A 57 -3.94 14.36 -20.39
CA ALA A 57 -3.09 14.16 -21.55
C ALA A 57 -2.84 15.52 -22.21
N ASP A 58 -1.94 16.33 -21.64
CA ASP A 58 -1.50 17.53 -22.33
C ASP A 58 -0.49 17.15 -23.43
N HIS A 59 -1.01 16.97 -24.65
CA HIS A 59 -0.24 16.65 -25.85
C HIS A 59 0.67 17.80 -26.33
N SER A 60 0.64 18.98 -25.69
CA SER A 60 1.31 20.18 -26.19
C SER A 60 2.79 20.32 -25.78
N LYS A 61 3.29 19.58 -24.78
CA LYS A 61 4.66 19.74 -24.26
C LYS A 61 5.46 18.43 -24.30
N ARG A 62 6.21 18.23 -25.39
CA ARG A 62 7.10 17.10 -25.71
C ARG A 62 8.20 16.72 -24.69
N ARG A 63 8.23 17.25 -23.46
CA ARG A 63 9.27 16.94 -22.45
C ARG A 63 8.78 16.86 -21.00
N MET A 64 7.48 16.73 -20.73
CA MET A 64 7.03 16.37 -19.39
C MET A 64 7.16 14.86 -19.20
N ARG A 65 8.29 14.40 -18.65
CA ARG A 65 8.36 13.06 -18.07
C ARG A 65 7.38 13.04 -16.90
N ASN A 66 6.28 12.29 -17.04
CA ASN A 66 5.36 12.08 -15.94
C ASN A 66 6.11 11.35 -14.82
N LEU A 67 6.40 12.05 -13.72
CA LEU A 67 6.98 11.46 -12.52
C LEU A 67 5.82 10.94 -11.68
N TYR A 68 5.83 9.65 -11.33
CA TYR A 68 4.88 9.08 -10.39
C TYR A 68 5.66 8.65 -9.15
N ILE A 69 5.20 9.12 -7.99
CA ILE A 69 5.74 8.77 -6.69
C ILE A 69 4.70 7.89 -6.02
N ARG A 70 5.11 6.66 -5.67
CA ARG A 70 4.32 5.80 -4.82
C ARG A 70 4.73 6.05 -3.37
N ALA A 71 3.73 6.14 -2.50
CA ALA A 71 3.95 6.34 -1.09
C ALA A 71 3.01 5.48 -0.25
N LEU A 72 3.40 5.21 0.99
CA LEU A 72 2.60 4.47 1.97
C LEU A 72 2.12 5.45 3.03
N ARG A 73 0.80 5.61 3.16
CA ARG A 73 0.15 6.42 4.20
C ARG A 73 -0.25 5.52 5.35
N LEU A 74 0.25 5.83 6.54
CA LEU A 74 -0.06 5.09 7.77
C LEU A 74 -0.95 5.93 8.69
N TRP A 75 -2.03 5.34 9.20
CA TRP A 75 -2.79 5.89 10.31
C TRP A 75 -2.41 5.19 11.58
N ILE A 76 -1.78 5.93 12.48
CA ILE A 76 -1.27 5.40 13.73
C ILE A 76 -2.05 5.91 14.94
N VAL A 77 -2.12 5.06 15.96
CA VAL A 77 -2.72 5.35 17.26
C VAL A 77 -1.79 4.84 18.37
N PRO A 78 -1.84 5.41 19.59
CA PRO A 78 -1.13 4.85 20.73
C PRO A 78 -1.62 3.44 21.06
N LYS A 79 -0.71 2.58 21.52
CA LYS A 79 -1.07 1.28 22.12
C LYS A 79 -1.74 1.48 23.48
N THR A 80 -2.66 0.59 23.80
CA THR A 80 -3.31 0.49 25.12
C THR A 80 -2.79 -0.74 25.87
N SER A 81 -3.09 -0.85 27.16
CA SER A 81 -2.56 -1.89 28.05
C SER A 81 -2.89 -3.34 27.63
N GLY A 82 -3.85 -3.53 26.72
CA GLY A 82 -4.21 -4.84 26.18
C GLY A 82 -3.56 -5.18 24.83
N ASP A 83 -2.77 -4.26 24.24
CA ASP A 83 -2.10 -4.51 22.97
C ASP A 83 -0.83 -5.37 23.13
N PRO A 84 -0.44 -6.13 22.10
CA PRO A 84 0.81 -6.88 22.11
C PRO A 84 2.03 -5.98 22.34
N THR A 85 2.94 -6.44 23.19
CA THR A 85 4.23 -5.76 23.44
C THR A 85 5.14 -5.76 22.22
N ARG A 86 5.02 -6.74 21.34
CA ARG A 86 5.82 -6.83 20.11
C ARG A 86 5.49 -5.69 19.13
N PRO A 87 6.47 -5.13 18.39
CA PRO A 87 6.21 -4.21 17.30
C PRO A 87 5.32 -4.85 16.24
N GLN A 88 4.37 -4.09 15.72
CA GLN A 88 3.51 -4.55 14.62
C GLN A 88 4.35 -4.65 13.35
N GLN A 89 4.10 -5.69 12.55
CA GLN A 89 4.69 -5.84 11.23
C GLN A 89 3.61 -5.71 10.15
N ILE A 90 3.88 -4.86 9.17
CA ILE A 90 3.07 -4.65 7.99
C ILE A 90 3.54 -5.63 6.91
N GLY A 91 2.63 -6.50 6.48
CA GLY A 91 2.78 -7.36 5.33
C GLY A 91 2.11 -6.76 4.09
N TYR A 92 2.61 -7.14 2.93
CA TYR A 92 2.06 -6.74 1.63
C TYR A 92 1.86 -7.95 0.75
N VAL A 93 0.75 -7.94 0.04
CA VAL A 93 0.42 -9.00 -0.89
C VAL A 93 -0.20 -8.40 -2.16
N ASN A 94 0.34 -8.82 -3.29
CA ASN A 94 -0.27 -8.58 -4.58
C ASN A 94 -1.27 -9.70 -4.83
N VAL A 95 -2.53 -9.33 -5.04
CA VAL A 95 -3.53 -10.27 -5.55
C VAL A 95 -3.70 -9.97 -7.03
N VAL A 96 -3.23 -10.90 -7.85
CA VAL A 96 -3.36 -10.85 -9.31
C VAL A 96 -4.43 -11.86 -9.71
N PRO A 97 -5.46 -11.46 -10.48
CA PRO A 97 -6.42 -12.40 -11.04
C PRO A 97 -5.72 -13.52 -11.80
N ALA A 98 -6.03 -14.77 -11.47
CA ALA A 98 -5.53 -15.92 -12.22
C ALA A 98 -6.52 -16.25 -13.35
N ARG A 99 -6.04 -16.90 -14.41
CA ARG A 99 -6.94 -17.50 -15.40
C ARG A 99 -7.58 -18.75 -14.81
N ASN A 100 -8.89 -18.87 -14.97
CA ASN A 100 -9.64 -20.07 -14.66
C ASN A 100 -9.48 -21.13 -15.78
N ASP A 101 -10.03 -22.33 -15.57
CA ASP A 101 -9.93 -23.47 -16.50
C ASP A 101 -10.56 -23.20 -17.88
N ILE A 102 -11.39 -22.15 -17.97
CA ILE A 102 -12.10 -21.71 -19.18
C ILE A 102 -11.30 -20.61 -19.91
N GLY A 103 -10.18 -20.15 -19.33
CA GLY A 103 -9.29 -19.13 -19.89
C GLY A 103 -9.66 -17.69 -19.54
N ASN A 104 -10.72 -17.46 -18.75
CA ASN A 104 -11.12 -16.13 -18.28
C ASN A 104 -10.34 -15.75 -17.02
N PHE A 105 -10.06 -14.46 -16.83
CA PHE A 105 -9.49 -13.97 -15.57
C PHE A 105 -10.53 -13.99 -14.46
N ASP A 106 -10.08 -14.31 -13.24
CA ASP A 106 -10.89 -14.22 -12.03
C ASP A 106 -11.48 -12.81 -11.89
N THR A 107 -12.75 -12.75 -11.50
CA THR A 107 -13.34 -11.49 -11.04
C THR A 107 -12.69 -11.05 -9.73
N PHE A 108 -12.82 -9.78 -9.38
CA PHE A 108 -12.36 -9.25 -8.08
C PHE A 108 -12.86 -10.10 -6.90
N GLY A 109 -14.15 -10.48 -6.91
CA GLY A 109 -14.75 -11.29 -5.86
C GLY A 109 -14.08 -12.66 -5.73
N GLU A 110 -13.81 -13.33 -6.85
CA GLU A 110 -13.16 -14.64 -6.89
C GLU A 110 -11.70 -14.56 -6.43
N ALA A 111 -10.95 -13.55 -6.91
CA ALA A 111 -9.57 -13.34 -6.51
C ALA A 111 -9.44 -13.10 -4.99
N ILE A 112 -10.34 -12.30 -4.41
CA ILE A 112 -10.40 -12.06 -2.95
C ILE A 112 -10.80 -13.33 -2.20
N GLN A 113 -11.75 -14.13 -2.70
CA GLN A 113 -12.12 -15.39 -2.05
C GLN A 113 -10.98 -16.40 -2.05
N LYS A 114 -10.29 -16.58 -3.18
CA LYS A 114 -9.10 -17.43 -3.29
C LYS A 114 -8.01 -16.96 -2.33
N PHE A 115 -7.78 -15.65 -2.26
CA PHE A 115 -6.82 -15.07 -1.36
C PHE A 115 -7.19 -15.27 0.12
N ASN A 116 -8.45 -15.02 0.51
CA ASN A 116 -8.92 -15.27 1.87
C ASN A 116 -8.81 -16.76 2.26
N LYS A 117 -9.04 -17.67 1.30
CA LYS A 117 -8.79 -19.11 1.50
C LYS A 117 -7.31 -19.41 1.69
N HIS A 118 -6.43 -18.76 0.93
CA HIS A 118 -4.98 -18.87 1.08
C HIS A 118 -4.49 -18.37 2.44
N LEU A 119 -5.02 -17.25 2.94
CA LEU A 119 -4.69 -16.73 4.27
C LEU A 119 -5.05 -17.67 5.42
N LYS A 120 -6.13 -18.44 5.26
CA LYS A 120 -6.54 -19.44 6.26
C LYS A 120 -5.54 -20.60 6.36
N THR A 121 -4.84 -20.92 5.27
CA THR A 121 -3.87 -22.02 5.21
C THR A 121 -2.44 -21.56 5.42
N HIS A 122 -2.14 -20.31 5.04
CA HIS A 122 -0.83 -19.69 5.15
C HIS A 122 -1.00 -18.33 5.84
N ALA A 123 -0.91 -18.33 7.17
CA ALA A 123 -0.91 -17.08 7.93
C ALA A 123 0.26 -16.22 7.46
N LEU A 124 -0.03 -14.97 7.07
CA LEU A 124 1.02 -14.04 6.68
C LEU A 124 1.91 -13.71 7.89
N PRO A 125 3.21 -13.50 7.68
CA PRO A 125 4.15 -13.18 8.76
C PRO A 125 3.96 -11.80 9.39
N GLY A 126 2.86 -11.09 9.10
CA GLY A 126 2.56 -9.75 9.63
C GLY A 126 1.24 -9.71 10.40
N SER A 127 1.20 -8.95 11.49
CA SER A 127 -0.03 -8.71 12.27
C SER A 127 -1.00 -7.75 11.55
N PHE A 128 -0.59 -7.16 10.43
CA PHE A 128 -1.38 -6.25 9.60
C PHE A 128 -1.07 -6.49 8.13
N THR A 129 -2.09 -6.68 7.29
CA THR A 129 -1.92 -6.95 5.86
C THR A 129 -2.63 -5.88 5.03
N PHE A 130 -1.91 -5.31 4.07
CA PHE A 130 -2.47 -4.41 3.07
C PHE A 130 -2.64 -5.10 1.71
N PHE A 131 -3.73 -4.75 1.03
CA PHE A 131 -4.17 -5.37 -0.21
C PHE A 131 -4.02 -4.40 -1.38
N ASN A 132 -3.40 -4.86 -2.46
CA ASN A 132 -3.41 -4.15 -3.73
C ASN A 132 -3.98 -5.09 -4.79
N TYR A 133 -5.09 -4.68 -5.42
CA TYR A 133 -5.70 -5.40 -6.54
C TYR A 133 -5.20 -4.79 -7.84
N ILE A 134 -4.60 -5.63 -8.68
CA ILE A 134 -4.14 -5.23 -10.00
C ILE A 134 -5.19 -5.71 -10.99
N ASP A 135 -5.93 -4.78 -11.56
CA ASP A 135 -6.83 -5.09 -12.68
C ASP A 135 -5.99 -5.42 -13.92
N CYS A 136 -6.30 -6.53 -14.58
CA CYS A 136 -5.60 -7.01 -15.77
C CYS A 136 -6.46 -6.91 -17.04
N GLY A 137 -7.52 -6.09 -17.00
CA GLY A 137 -8.40 -5.78 -18.13
C GLY A 137 -7.73 -4.96 -19.23
#